data_AF-A0A928L8F1-F1
#
_entry.id   AF-A0A928L8F1-F1
#
_cell.length_a   1.000
_cell.length_b   1.000
_cell.length_c   1.000
_cell.angle_alpha   90.00
_cell.angle_beta   90.00
_cell.angle_gamma   90.00
#
_symmetry.space_group_name_H-M   'P 1'
#
loop_
_entity.id
_entity.type
_entity.pdbx_description
1 polymer ?
#
loop_
_entity_poly.entity_id
_entity_poly.type
_entity_poly.pdbx_seq_one_letter_code
_entity_poly.pdbx_strand_id
1 'polypeptide(L)'
;MHEYRDYYAFGKHRTVRMKVYALPVSEAAYARIMQFIGACESDAAQMFNLFSMVTMPLFHGFRIYKAHNCMSFTARILELSETVPMNKPYWRYDIHEMDRLLDGHLYFEGELERTDSPDYESYMEKPPFAKRLSVSAKTIITLTKRCMFARSRIED
;
A
#
# COMPACT_ATOMS: atom_id res chain seq x y z
N MET A 1 -12.68 -15.70 -4.26
CA MET A 1 -12.36 -15.41 -2.84
C MET A 1 -13.01 -14.06 -2.53
N HIS A 2 -13.92 -13.97 -1.57
CA HIS A 2 -14.43 -12.66 -1.14
C HIS A 2 -13.44 -12.07 -0.14
N GLU A 3 -13.03 -10.83 -0.39
CA GLU A 3 -12.13 -10.10 0.48
C GLU A 3 -12.94 -9.45 1.60
N TYR A 4 -12.70 -9.86 2.84
CA TYR A 4 -13.32 -9.24 4.02
C TYR A 4 -12.31 -8.32 4.71
N ARG A 5 -12.77 -7.19 5.26
CA ARG A 5 -11.93 -6.25 6.03
C ARG A 5 -11.14 -6.95 7.13
N ASP A 6 -11.75 -7.95 7.76
CA ASP A 6 -11.14 -8.67 8.88
C ASP A 6 -9.82 -9.33 8.50
N TYR A 7 -9.69 -9.79 7.26
CA TYR A 7 -8.53 -10.49 6.74
C TYR A 7 -7.26 -9.64 6.66
N TYR A 8 -7.40 -8.31 6.61
CA TYR A 8 -6.26 -7.41 6.39
C TYR A 8 -5.91 -6.56 7.60
N ALA A 9 -6.92 -6.18 8.41
CA ALA A 9 -6.71 -5.21 9.48
C ALA A 9 -6.39 -5.84 10.85
N PHE A 10 -6.93 -7.03 11.15
CA PHE A 10 -7.03 -7.50 12.54
C PHE A 10 -5.96 -8.53 12.95
N GLY A 11 -5.50 -9.37 12.03
CA GLY A 11 -4.49 -10.40 12.33
C GLY A 11 -4.90 -11.38 13.44
N LYS A 12 -4.41 -11.18 14.68
CA LYS A 12 -4.82 -11.98 15.86
C LYS A 12 -5.68 -11.20 16.86
N HIS A 13 -5.95 -9.93 16.57
CA HIS A 13 -6.61 -8.99 17.47
C HIS A 13 -8.12 -8.95 17.22
N ARG A 14 -8.90 -8.70 18.28
CA ARG A 14 -10.35 -8.49 18.18
C ARG A 14 -10.74 -7.05 17.89
N THR A 15 -9.89 -6.10 18.28
CA THR A 15 -10.07 -4.68 18.00
C THR A 15 -8.78 -4.09 17.43
N VAL A 16 -8.93 -3.06 16.59
CA VAL A 16 -7.81 -2.27 16.06
C VAL A 16 -8.15 -0.80 16.10
N ARG A 17 -7.17 0.04 16.43
CA ARG A 17 -7.30 1.49 16.32
C ARG A 17 -7.12 1.93 14.89
N MET A 18 -7.95 2.84 14.43
CA MET A 18 -7.81 3.44 13.11
C MET A 18 -8.19 4.91 13.09
N LYS A 19 -7.58 5.60 12.14
CA LYS A 19 -8.03 6.89 11.66
C LYS A 19 -8.52 6.73 10.22
N VAL A 20 -9.64 7.36 9.89
CA VAL A 20 -10.19 7.44 8.55
C VAL A 20 -10.20 8.90 8.14
N TYR A 21 -9.67 9.15 6.94
CA TYR A 21 -9.59 10.47 6.34
C TYR A 21 -10.53 10.52 5.13
N ALA A 22 -11.35 11.58 5.03
CA ALA A 22 -12.27 11.79 3.92
C ALA A 22 -11.82 12.98 3.09
N LEU A 23 -11.41 12.72 1.85
CA LEU A 23 -10.86 13.73 0.95
C LEU A 23 -11.94 14.25 -0.02
N PRO A 24 -12.07 15.58 -0.19
CA PRO A 24 -12.98 16.16 -1.18
C PRO A 24 -12.36 16.09 -2.58
N VAL A 25 -12.41 14.91 -3.20
CA VAL A 25 -11.81 14.65 -4.51
C VAL A 25 -12.74 15.12 -5.62
N SER A 26 -12.20 15.86 -6.61
CA SER A 26 -12.96 16.24 -7.81
C SER A 26 -13.21 15.04 -8.73
N GLU A 27 -14.26 15.08 -9.55
CA GLU A 27 -14.55 14.03 -10.55
C GLU A 27 -13.34 13.75 -11.48
N ALA A 28 -12.64 14.80 -11.91
CA ALA A 28 -11.46 14.65 -12.76
C ALA A 28 -10.30 13.95 -12.03
N ALA A 29 -10.05 14.29 -10.77
CA ALA A 29 -9.03 13.64 -9.95
C ALA A 29 -9.41 12.19 -9.63
N TYR A 30 -10.68 11.93 -9.33
CA TYR A 30 -11.21 10.59 -9.11
C TYR A 30 -11.00 9.69 -10.33
N ALA A 31 -11.30 10.18 -11.53
CA ALA A 31 -11.07 9.45 -12.78
C ALA A 31 -9.59 9.06 -12.96
N ARG A 32 -8.64 9.96 -12.65
CA ARG A 32 -7.20 9.66 -12.71
C ARG A 32 -6.78 8.61 -11.67
N ILE A 33 -7.32 8.69 -10.46
CA ILE A 33 -7.09 7.70 -9.40
C ILE A 33 -7.57 6.32 -9.86
N MET A 34 -8.79 6.23 -10.39
CA MET A 34 -9.36 4.97 -10.89
C MET A 34 -8.57 4.42 -12.09
N GLN A 35 -8.09 5.29 -12.98
CA GLN A 35 -7.21 4.89 -14.08
C GLN A 35 -5.89 4.30 -13.55
N PHE A 36 -5.27 4.94 -12.54
CA PHE A 36 -4.07 4.42 -11.90
C PHE A 36 -4.30 3.06 -11.24
N ILE A 37 -5.39 2.90 -10.49
CA ILE A 37 -5.77 1.64 -9.85
C ILE A 37 -5.98 0.55 -10.91
N GLY A 38 -6.76 0.83 -11.97
CA GLY A 38 -6.99 -0.12 -13.05
C GLY A 38 -5.72 -0.50 -13.81
N ALA A 39 -4.79 0.44 -14.00
CA ALA A 39 -3.48 0.16 -14.58
C ALA A 39 -2.64 -0.76 -13.67
N CYS A 40 -2.73 -0.59 -12.34
CA CYS A 40 -2.07 -1.47 -11.41
C CYS A 40 -2.68 -2.89 -11.38
N GLU A 41 -4.01 -3.01 -11.44
CA GLU A 41 -4.73 -4.28 -11.40
C GLU A 41 -4.56 -5.10 -12.68
N SER A 42 -4.54 -4.45 -13.84
CA SER A 42 -4.40 -5.11 -15.15
C SER A 42 -2.97 -5.52 -15.49
N ASP A 43 -1.98 -4.97 -14.79
CA ASP A 43 -0.57 -5.21 -15.06
C ASP A 43 -0.03 -6.36 -14.21
N ALA A 44 0.05 -7.56 -14.80
CA ALA A 44 0.57 -8.76 -14.15
C ALA A 44 2.04 -8.64 -13.68
N ALA A 45 2.78 -7.61 -14.12
CA ALA A 45 4.12 -7.32 -13.63
C ALA A 45 4.13 -6.41 -12.40
N GLN A 46 3.01 -5.86 -11.96
CA GLN A 46 2.92 -5.14 -10.69
C GLN A 46 3.17 -6.09 -9.53
N MET A 47 3.93 -5.62 -8.55
CA MET A 47 4.26 -6.42 -7.39
C MET A 47 4.47 -5.56 -6.14
N PHE A 48 4.42 -6.19 -4.98
CA PHE A 48 4.68 -5.52 -3.72
C PHE A 48 6.16 -5.14 -3.59
N ASN A 49 6.43 -3.87 -3.27
CA ASN A 49 7.78 -3.35 -3.06
C ASN A 49 8.27 -3.67 -1.64
N LEU A 50 8.70 -4.92 -1.45
CA LEU A 50 9.20 -5.42 -0.17
C LEU A 50 10.41 -4.62 0.33
N PHE A 51 11.34 -4.25 -0.55
CA PHE A 51 12.53 -3.51 -0.15
C PHE A 51 12.18 -2.13 0.41
N SER A 52 11.30 -1.39 -0.27
CA SER A 52 10.85 -0.08 0.22
C SER A 52 10.14 -0.19 1.57
N MET A 53 9.36 -1.25 1.82
CA MET A 53 8.75 -1.48 3.13
C MET A 53 9.81 -1.70 4.23
N VAL A 54 10.82 -2.55 3.98
CA VAL A 54 11.87 -2.86 4.97
C VAL A 54 12.79 -1.67 5.21
N THR A 55 13.06 -0.85 4.19
CA THR A 55 13.99 0.28 4.27
C THR A 55 13.31 1.61 4.61
N MET A 56 11.99 1.63 4.76
CA MET A 56 11.20 2.84 5.08
C MET A 56 11.73 3.60 6.32
N PRO A 57 12.10 2.94 7.45
CA PRO A 57 12.62 3.65 8.62
C PRO A 57 13.94 4.40 8.39
N LEU A 58 14.71 4.02 7.36
CA LEU A 58 16.06 4.56 7.10
C LEU A 58 16.09 5.53 5.92
N PHE A 59 15.32 5.26 4.86
CA PHE A 59 15.38 6.01 3.61
C PHE A 59 14.04 6.64 3.21
N HIS A 60 13.01 6.53 4.06
CA HIS A 60 11.64 6.96 3.79
C HIS A 60 11.01 6.34 2.53
N GLY A 61 11.59 5.25 2.01
CA GLY A 61 11.12 4.52 0.84
C GLY A 61 11.86 4.86 -0.46
N PHE A 62 11.79 3.94 -1.44
CA PHE A 62 12.35 4.16 -2.78
C PHE A 62 11.54 3.45 -3.87
N ARG A 63 11.56 4.02 -5.08
CA ARG A 63 10.83 3.47 -6.23
C ARG A 63 11.57 2.28 -6.83
N ILE A 64 10.80 1.25 -7.16
CA ILE A 64 11.20 0.16 -8.04
C ILE A 64 10.15 0.08 -9.15
N TYR A 65 10.59 -0.11 -10.39
CA TYR A 65 9.69 -0.21 -11.54
C TYR A 65 8.58 -1.24 -11.31
N LYS A 66 7.32 -0.83 -11.55
CA LYS A 66 6.11 -1.64 -11.34
C LYS A 66 6.04 -2.28 -9.96
N ALA A 67 6.42 -1.54 -8.92
CA ALA A 67 6.30 -2.02 -7.55
C ALA A 67 5.97 -0.91 -6.56
N HIS A 68 4.91 -1.13 -5.78
CA HIS A 68 4.44 -0.24 -4.72
C HIS A 68 4.38 -0.99 -3.39
N ASN A 69 4.62 -0.29 -2.28
CA ASN A 69 4.18 -0.76 -0.97
C ASN A 69 2.89 0.00 -0.60
N CYS A 70 2.24 -0.37 0.52
CA CYS A 70 0.98 0.26 0.91
C CYS A 70 1.10 1.79 1.00
N MET A 71 2.19 2.27 1.59
CA MET A 71 2.47 3.69 1.79
C MET A 71 2.67 4.45 0.48
N SER A 72 3.53 3.96 -0.42
CA SER A 72 3.80 4.62 -1.70
C SER A 72 2.61 4.52 -2.66
N PHE A 73 1.79 3.49 -2.52
CA PHE A 73 0.53 3.38 -3.24
C PHE A 73 -0.49 4.43 -2.76
N THR A 74 -0.73 4.50 -1.45
CA THR A 74 -1.61 5.51 -0.85
C THR A 74 -1.13 6.92 -1.15
N ALA A 75 0.17 7.20 -1.01
CA ALA A 75 0.72 8.50 -1.32
C ALA A 75 0.60 8.89 -2.80
N ARG A 76 0.66 7.92 -3.73
CA ARG A 76 0.38 8.20 -5.15
C ARG A 76 -1.08 8.55 -5.38
N ILE A 77 -2.02 7.91 -4.68
CA ILE A 77 -3.44 8.29 -4.70
C ILE A 77 -3.64 9.71 -4.16
N LEU A 78 -2.97 10.06 -3.06
CA LEU A 78 -3.01 11.42 -2.50
C LEU A 78 -2.48 12.46 -3.49
N GLU A 79 -1.35 12.17 -4.14
CA GLU A 79 -0.76 13.05 -5.15
C GLU A 79 -1.73 13.28 -6.32
N LEU A 80 -2.35 12.22 -6.83
CA LEU A 80 -3.34 12.30 -7.92
C LEU A 80 -4.64 13.02 -7.51
N SER A 81 -4.97 12.97 -6.21
CA SER A 81 -6.17 13.62 -5.66
C SER A 81 -6.07 15.14 -5.69
N GLU A 82 -4.84 15.69 -5.63
CA GLU A 82 -4.56 17.13 -5.55
C GLU A 82 -5.26 17.83 -4.36
N THR A 83 -5.76 17.07 -3.38
CA THR A 83 -6.50 17.60 -2.22
C THR A 83 -5.60 18.16 -1.12
N VAL A 84 -4.35 17.69 -1.08
CA VAL A 84 -3.36 18.07 -0.08
C VAL A 84 -2.04 18.46 -0.75
N PRO A 85 -1.35 19.51 -0.27
CA PRO A 85 -0.09 19.94 -0.86
C PRO A 85 1.04 18.96 -0.49
N MET A 86 1.58 18.27 -1.49
CA MET A 86 2.71 17.35 -1.31
C MET A 86 4.02 18.04 -1.71
N ASN A 87 4.92 18.26 -0.73
CA ASN A 87 6.17 19.01 -0.91
C ASN A 87 7.39 18.16 -1.32
N LYS A 88 7.24 16.84 -1.30
CA LYS A 88 8.25 15.87 -1.72
C LYS A 88 7.59 14.79 -2.59
N PRO A 89 8.38 13.99 -3.31
CA PRO A 89 7.83 12.92 -4.15
C PRO A 89 7.01 11.91 -3.35
N TYR A 90 5.90 11.41 -3.92
CA TYR A 90 4.93 10.55 -3.22
C TYR A 90 5.55 9.33 -2.51
N TRP A 91 6.64 8.76 -3.03
CA TRP A 91 7.26 7.56 -2.46
C TRP A 91 8.16 7.83 -1.24
N ARG A 92 8.23 9.07 -0.76
CA ARG A 92 9.08 9.48 0.37
C ARG A 92 8.31 9.78 1.66
N TYR A 93 7.00 9.57 1.70
CA TYR A 93 6.20 9.82 2.91
C TYR A 93 6.17 8.59 3.80
N ASP A 94 6.42 8.80 5.10
CA ASP A 94 6.11 7.82 6.14
C ASP A 94 4.69 8.02 6.69
N ILE A 95 4.27 7.10 7.57
CA ILE A 95 2.91 7.09 8.12
C ILE A 95 2.60 8.32 8.97
N HIS A 96 3.57 8.86 9.71
CA HIS A 96 3.38 10.02 10.57
C HIS A 96 3.27 11.31 9.75
N GLU A 97 4.00 11.38 8.64
CA GLU A 97 3.89 12.48 7.70
C GLU A 97 2.55 12.46 6.96
N MET A 98 2.06 11.28 6.56
CA MET A 98 0.71 11.17 5.99
C MET A 98 -0.36 11.55 7.01
N ASP A 99 -0.21 11.12 8.27
CA ASP A 99 -1.12 11.50 9.36
C ASP A 99 -1.23 13.03 9.49
N ARG A 100 -0.08 13.73 9.52
CA ARG A 100 -0.04 15.20 9.56
C ARG A 100 -0.59 15.85 8.30
N LEU A 101 -0.30 15.28 7.13
CA LEU A 101 -0.77 15.81 5.84
C LEU A 101 -2.30 15.77 5.73
N LEU A 102 -2.92 14.76 6.34
CA LEU A 102 -4.35 14.48 6.26
C LEU A 102 -5.15 14.99 7.46
N ASP A 103 -4.51 15.62 8.45
CA ASP A 103 -5.12 16.01 9.72
C ASP A 103 -6.39 16.87 9.53
N GLY A 104 -6.35 17.80 8.56
CA GLY A 104 -7.51 18.64 8.19
C GLY A 104 -8.68 17.90 7.52
N HIS A 105 -8.51 16.60 7.25
CA HIS A 105 -9.49 15.72 6.60
C HIS A 105 -9.92 14.56 7.51
N LEU A 106 -9.63 14.62 8.81
CA LEU A 106 -10.02 13.58 9.75
C LEU A 106 -11.55 13.41 9.77
N TYR A 107 -12.01 12.20 9.45
CA TYR A 107 -13.42 11.83 9.45
C TYR A 107 -13.79 10.98 10.68
N PHE A 108 -12.90 10.08 11.07
CA PHE A 108 -13.09 9.20 12.22
C PHE A 108 -11.76 8.84 12.86
N GLU A 109 -11.73 8.78 14.19
CA GLU A 109 -10.66 8.17 14.97
C GLU A 109 -11.27 7.34 16.10
N GLY A 110 -10.90 6.07 16.17
CA GLY A 110 -11.44 5.17 17.18
C GLY A 110 -11.01 3.72 17.01
N GLU A 111 -11.64 2.84 17.79
CA GLU A 111 -11.45 1.40 17.69
C GLU A 111 -12.53 0.80 16.78
N LEU A 112 -12.10 -0.05 15.86
CA LEU A 112 -13.00 -0.96 15.14
C LEU A 112 -12.92 -2.35 15.75
N GLU A 113 -14.08 -2.98 15.84
CA GLU A 113 -14.20 -4.37 16.21
C GLU A 113 -14.20 -5.28 14.97
N ARG A 114 -13.58 -6.45 15.13
CA ARG A 114 -13.50 -7.48 14.09
C ARG A 114 -14.88 -8.10 13.92
N THR A 115 -15.35 -8.19 12.68
CA THR A 115 -16.54 -8.99 12.39
C THR A 115 -16.18 -10.48 12.39
N ASP A 116 -17.17 -11.35 12.59
CA ASP A 116 -16.95 -12.80 12.49
C ASP A 116 -17.10 -13.24 11.03
N SER A 117 -16.18 -12.79 10.18
CA SER A 117 -16.14 -13.19 8.77
C SER A 117 -15.98 -14.70 8.63
N PRO A 118 -16.67 -15.33 7.66
CA PRO A 118 -16.52 -16.76 7.39
C PRO A 118 -15.06 -17.09 7.08
N ASP A 119 -14.60 -18.31 7.38
CA ASP A 119 -13.26 -18.81 7.02
C ASP A 119 -12.06 -18.01 7.55
N TYR A 120 -12.26 -17.08 8.50
CA TYR A 120 -11.19 -16.24 9.06
C TYR A 120 -9.97 -17.03 9.55
N GLU A 121 -10.21 -18.08 10.33
CA GLU A 121 -9.13 -18.91 10.89
C GLU A 121 -8.34 -19.60 9.77
N SER A 122 -9.02 -20.12 8.75
CA SER A 122 -8.37 -20.74 7.59
C SER A 122 -7.58 -19.72 6.78
N TYR A 123 -8.09 -18.49 6.61
CA TYR A 123 -7.35 -17.41 5.96
C TYR A 123 -6.07 -17.03 6.71
N MET A 124 -6.09 -17.07 8.04
CA MET A 124 -4.94 -16.75 8.89
C MET A 124 -3.90 -17.88 9.00
N GLU A 125 -4.18 -19.05 8.42
CA GLU A 125 -3.23 -20.15 8.41
C GLU A 125 -1.95 -19.77 7.65
N LYS A 126 -0.81 -19.96 8.31
CA LYS A 126 0.47 -19.64 7.71
C LYS A 126 0.78 -20.63 6.59
N PRO A 127 1.20 -20.17 5.40
CA PRO A 127 1.60 -21.07 4.34
C PRO A 127 2.81 -21.92 4.79
N PRO A 128 2.96 -23.15 4.24
CA PRO A 128 4.11 -24.00 4.53
C PRO A 128 5.44 -23.26 4.29
N PHE A 129 6.45 -23.55 5.12
CA PHE A 129 7.75 -22.87 5.09
C PHE A 129 8.38 -22.85 3.69
N ALA A 130 8.35 -23.97 2.98
CA ALA A 130 8.90 -24.09 1.62
C ALA A 130 8.20 -23.14 0.62
N LYS A 131 6.86 -23.03 0.70
CA LYS A 131 6.08 -22.10 -0.14
C LYS A 131 6.40 -20.64 0.21
N ARG A 132 6.54 -20.34 1.49
CA ARG A 132 6.95 -18.99 1.94
C ARG A 132 8.34 -18.62 1.44
N LEU A 133 9.30 -19.53 1.53
CA LEU A 133 10.67 -19.31 1.08
C LEU A 133 10.74 -19.11 -0.44
N SER A 134 10.05 -19.95 -1.22
CA SER A 134 10.06 -19.84 -2.69
C SER A 134 9.43 -18.53 -3.17
N VAL A 135 8.30 -18.11 -2.60
CA VAL A 135 7.66 -16.83 -2.90
C VAL A 135 8.58 -15.67 -2.51
N SER A 136 9.17 -15.71 -1.31
CA SER A 136 10.08 -14.65 -0.84
C SER A 136 11.31 -14.54 -1.74
N ALA A 137 11.94 -15.66 -2.10
CA ALA A 137 13.11 -15.68 -2.98
C ALA A 137 12.77 -15.13 -4.37
N LYS A 138 11.63 -15.54 -4.96
CA LYS A 138 11.16 -15.01 -6.25
C LYS A 138 10.95 -13.50 -6.19
N THR A 139 10.31 -13.00 -5.13
CA THR A 139 10.08 -11.57 -4.92
C THR A 139 11.41 -10.81 -4.81
N ILE A 140 12.33 -11.28 -3.97
CA ILE A 140 13.65 -10.66 -3.76
C ILE A 140 14.44 -10.62 -5.07
N ILE A 141 14.53 -11.74 -5.79
CA ILE A 141 15.27 -11.82 -7.06
C ILE A 141 14.68 -10.86 -8.11
N THR A 142 13.35 -10.82 -8.26
CA THR A 142 12.70 -9.93 -9.22
C THR A 142 12.93 -8.46 -8.86
N LEU A 143 12.78 -8.08 -7.58
CA LEU A 143 13.02 -6.71 -7.14
C LEU A 143 14.48 -6.30 -7.35
N THR A 144 15.45 -7.16 -6.99
CA THR A 144 16.88 -6.90 -7.22
C THR A 144 17.19 -6.69 -8.70
N LYS A 145 16.66 -7.56 -9.58
CA LYS A 145 16.83 -7.39 -11.04
C LYS A 145 16.26 -6.05 -11.52
N ARG A 146 15.08 -5.64 -11.03
CA ARG A 146 14.49 -4.35 -11.40
C ARG A 146 15.28 -3.16 -10.89
N CYS A 147 15.82 -3.22 -9.66
CA CYS A 147 16.70 -2.19 -9.13
C CYS A 147 17.96 -2.00 -9.98
N MET A 148 18.56 -3.09 -10.46
CA MET A 148 19.81 -3.05 -11.23
C MET A 148 19.59 -2.67 -12.69
N PHE A 149 18.56 -3.23 -13.34
CA PHE A 149 18.41 -3.18 -14.80
C PHE A 149 17.21 -2.38 -15.33
N ALA A 150 16.28 -1.98 -14.46
CA ALA A 150 15.10 -1.20 -14.85
C ALA A 150 15.11 0.21 -14.24
N ARG A 151 16.25 0.68 -13.75
CA ARG A 151 16.39 2.01 -13.12
C ARG A 151 16.04 3.16 -14.07
N SER A 152 16.32 3.00 -15.37
CA SER A 152 15.97 3.97 -16.41
C SER A 152 14.47 4.00 -16.78
N ARG A 153 13.66 3.07 -16.25
CA ARG A 153 12.21 2.98 -16.51
C ARG A 153 11.36 3.50 -15.35
N ILE A 154 12.00 4.15 -14.37
CA ILE A 154 11.32 4.73 -13.19
C ILE A 154 10.70 6.09 -13.55
N GLU A 155 11.10 6.69 -14.66
CA GLU A 155 10.53 7.91 -15.23
C GLU A 155 9.33 7.55 -16.10
N ASP A 156 8.19 7.34 -15.44
CA ASP A 156 6.82 7.52 -15.94
C ASP A 156 5.89 7.59 -14.70
#